data_AF-A0A3S5F1Q9-F1
#
_entry.id   AF-A0A3S5F1Q9-F1
#
_cell.length_a   1.000
_cell.length_b   1.000
_cell.length_c   1.000
_cell.angle_alpha   90.00
_cell.angle_beta   90.00
_cell.angle_gamma   90.00
#
_symmetry.space_group_name_H-M   'P 1'
#
loop_
_entity.id
_entity.type
_entity.pdbx_description
1 polymer ?
#
loop_
_entity_poly.entity_id
_entity_poly.type
_entity_poly.pdbx_seq_one_letter_code
_entity_poly.pdbx_strand_id
1 'polypeptide(L)'
;MDNQAEFKSYLERLGIEQPALCILLGVQRSTLNKWVNGTVTAIPAIATTAVKMLWFIKESDPQLFQRWMMIQDFGVPAEYATNDKAYEFLHVLKREPSPPIKKLRAQVAAQKR
;
A
#
# COMPACT_ATOMS: atom_id res chain seq x y z
N MET A 1 15.93 15.41 11.63
CA MET A 1 15.67 13.96 11.49
C MET A 1 16.06 13.56 10.08
N ASP A 2 16.78 12.46 9.91
CA ASP A 2 17.11 11.93 8.59
C ASP A 2 15.83 11.34 7.95
N ASN A 3 15.31 12.03 6.93
CA ASN A 3 14.08 11.61 6.22
C ASN A 3 14.24 10.22 5.57
N GLN A 4 15.47 9.84 5.22
CA GLN A 4 15.76 8.53 4.63
C GLN A 4 15.65 7.43 5.69
N ALA A 5 16.26 7.62 6.87
CA ALA A 5 16.14 6.70 7.99
C ALA A 5 14.67 6.53 8.43
N GLU A 6 13.91 7.64 8.49
CA GLU A 6 12.50 7.58 8.86
C GLU A 6 11.67 6.79 7.84
N PHE A 7 11.84 7.07 6.54
CA PHE A 7 11.17 6.33 5.48
C PHE A 7 11.46 4.82 5.58
N LYS A 8 12.73 4.44 5.73
CA LYS A 8 13.14 3.02 5.87
C LYS A 8 12.53 2.35 7.10
N SER A 9 12.53 3.03 8.25
CA SER A 9 11.90 2.53 9.48
C SER A 9 10.41 2.21 9.26
N TYR A 10 9.66 3.08 8.57
CA TYR A 10 8.25 2.77 8.29
C TYR A 10 8.06 1.66 7.25
N LEU A 11 8.96 1.51 6.27
CA LEU A 11 8.93 0.36 5.35
C LEU A 11 9.11 -0.97 6.07
N GLU A 12 10.06 -1.03 7.01
CA GLU A 12 10.30 -2.22 7.82
C GLU A 12 9.08 -2.55 8.68
N ARG A 13 8.47 -1.55 9.33
CA ARG A 13 7.23 -1.72 10.13
C ARG A 13 6.05 -2.19 9.30
N LEU A 14 5.95 -1.76 8.04
CA LEU A 14 4.89 -2.21 7.13
C LEU A 14 5.04 -3.71 6.84
N GLY A 15 6.26 -4.20 6.66
CA GLY A 15 6.51 -5.61 6.33
C GLY A 15 5.88 -6.02 4.99
N ILE A 16 5.79 -5.09 4.04
CA ILE A 16 5.16 -5.28 2.73
C ILE A 16 6.24 -5.46 1.67
N GLU A 17 6.09 -6.49 0.85
CA GLU A 17 6.98 -6.74 -0.27
C GLU A 17 6.89 -5.63 -1.33
N GLN A 18 8.05 -5.31 -1.91
CA GLN A 18 8.19 -4.19 -2.83
C GLN A 18 7.17 -4.16 -3.99
N PRO A 19 6.79 -5.28 -4.64
CA PRO A 19 5.79 -5.25 -5.71
C PRO A 19 4.42 -4.76 -5.25
N ALA A 20 3.95 -5.21 -4.07
CA ALA A 20 2.69 -4.74 -3.51
C ALA A 20 2.79 -3.27 -3.07
N LEU A 21 3.92 -2.88 -2.49
CA LEU A 21 4.15 -1.50 -2.07
C LEU A 21 4.17 -0.50 -3.24
N CYS A 22 4.70 -0.90 -4.41
CA CYS A 22 4.64 -0.07 -5.63
C CYS A 22 3.19 0.26 -5.99
N ILE A 23 2.31 -0.74 -5.93
CA ILE A 23 0.88 -0.60 -6.22
C ILE A 23 0.24 0.33 -5.17
N LEU A 24 0.47 0.07 -3.88
CA LEU A 24 -0.16 0.84 -2.80
C LEU A 24 0.25 2.33 -2.76
N LEU A 25 1.46 2.64 -3.22
CA LEU A 25 1.97 4.00 -3.30
C LEU A 25 1.69 4.66 -4.68
N GLY A 26 1.18 3.90 -5.66
CA GLY A 26 0.97 4.39 -7.02
C GLY A 26 2.28 4.80 -7.73
N VAL A 27 3.40 4.13 -7.42
CA VAL A 27 4.73 4.46 -7.97
C VAL A 27 5.32 3.34 -8.80
N GLN A 28 6.15 3.70 -9.77
CA GLN A 28 6.91 2.73 -10.55
C GLN A 28 7.95 2.00 -9.69
N ARG A 29 8.23 0.73 -10.03
CA ARG A 29 9.24 -0.08 -9.35
C ARG A 29 10.63 0.56 -9.36
N SER A 30 11.01 1.20 -10.46
CA SER A 30 12.27 1.93 -10.60
C SER A 30 12.36 3.08 -9.58
N THR A 31 11.29 3.83 -9.38
CA THR A 31 11.18 4.92 -8.40
C THR A 31 11.33 4.39 -6.98
N LEU A 32 10.57 3.35 -6.61
CA LEU A 32 10.66 2.78 -5.27
C LEU A 32 12.03 2.14 -4.99
N ASN A 33 12.61 1.44 -5.96
CA ASN A 33 13.97 0.90 -5.86
C ASN A 33 15.00 1.98 -5.53
N LYS A 34 14.90 3.13 -6.20
CA LYS A 34 15.80 4.26 -5.96
C LYS A 34 15.68 4.78 -4.53
N TRP A 35 14.47 4.88 -4.00
CA TRP A 35 14.21 5.33 -2.63
C TRP A 35 14.73 4.33 -1.58
N VAL A 36 14.49 3.04 -1.78
CA VAL A 36 14.90 1.99 -0.83
C VAL A 36 16.42 1.83 -0.80
N ASN A 37 17.05 1.73 -1.97
CA ASN A 37 18.48 1.44 -2.07
C ASN A 37 19.37 2.69 -1.94
N GLY A 38 18.77 3.86 -1.74
CA GLY A 38 19.51 5.11 -1.50
C GLY A 38 20.27 5.62 -2.72
N THR A 39 19.83 5.29 -3.93
CA THR A 39 20.43 5.82 -5.17
C THR A 39 19.88 7.20 -5.53
N VAL A 40 19.12 7.84 -4.64
CA VAL A 40 18.67 9.23 -4.73
C VAL A 40 19.36 10.05 -3.66
N THR A 41 19.67 11.31 -3.99
CA THR A 41 20.30 12.27 -3.07
C THR A 41 19.41 12.57 -1.86
N ALA A 42 18.08 12.51 -2.03
CA ALA A 42 17.11 12.68 -0.95
C ALA A 42 15.80 11.96 -1.26
N ILE A 43 15.13 11.43 -0.24
CA ILE A 43 13.76 10.92 -0.36
C ILE A 43 12.79 12.11 -0.32
N PRO A 44 11.83 12.21 -1.26
CA PRO A 44 10.80 13.25 -1.21
C PRO A 44 10.00 13.17 0.09
N ALA A 45 9.73 14.30 0.74
CA ALA A 45 8.93 14.34 1.97
C ALA A 45 7.56 13.68 1.81
N ILE A 46 6.94 13.82 0.62
CA ILE A 46 5.66 13.20 0.30
C ILE A 46 5.71 11.67 0.33
N ALA A 47 6.85 11.06 -0.02
CA ALA A 47 7.01 9.60 0.03
C ALA A 47 7.00 9.11 1.49
N THR A 48 7.70 9.82 2.38
CA THR A 48 7.67 9.53 3.82
C THR A 48 6.26 9.69 4.39
N THR A 49 5.54 10.75 4.04
CA THR A 49 4.15 10.95 4.46
C THR A 49 3.24 9.83 3.95
N ALA A 50 3.38 9.42 2.68
CA ALA A 50 2.58 8.35 2.10
C ALA A 50 2.79 7.01 2.84
N VAL A 51 4.04 6.64 3.13
CA VAL A 51 4.34 5.42 3.88
C VAL A 51 3.83 5.50 5.33
N LYS A 52 3.94 6.67 5.99
CA LYS A 52 3.37 6.91 7.32
C LYS A 52 1.85 6.72 7.35
N MET A 53 1.15 7.30 6.38
CA MET A 53 -0.30 7.13 6.26
C MET A 53 -0.67 5.68 6.00
N LEU A 54 0.07 4.99 5.13
CA LEU A 54 -0.16 3.58 4.84
C LEU A 54 0.01 2.70 6.10
N TRP A 55 1.05 2.97 6.89
CA TRP A 55 1.26 2.30 8.17
C TRP A 55 0.14 2.62 9.15
N PHE A 56 -0.24 3.90 9.27
CA PHE A 56 -1.34 4.31 10.14
C PHE A 56 -2.66 3.60 9.79
N ILE A 57 -3.02 3.52 8.52
CA ILE A 57 -4.24 2.84 8.06
C ILE A 57 -4.16 1.33 8.35
N LYS A 58 -3.01 0.70 8.06
CA LYS A 58 -2.79 -0.73 8.34
C LYS A 58 -3.00 -1.08 9.82
N GLU A 59 -2.50 -0.24 10.72
CA GLU A 59 -2.58 -0.47 12.17
C GLU A 59 -3.92 -0.05 12.78
N SER A 60 -4.55 1.02 12.27
CA SER A 60 -5.80 1.55 12.83
C SER A 60 -7.06 0.86 12.32
N ASP A 61 -7.12 0.56 11.02
CA ASP A 61 -8.25 -0.11 10.39
C ASP A 61 -7.79 -1.07 9.29
N PRO A 62 -7.51 -2.33 9.65
CA PRO A 62 -7.10 -3.35 8.70
C PRO A 62 -8.15 -3.62 7.60
N GLN A 63 -9.44 -3.35 7.85
CA GLN A 63 -10.48 -3.54 6.84
C GLN A 63 -10.40 -2.42 5.81
N LEU A 64 -10.28 -1.16 6.24
CA LEU A 64 -10.02 -0.04 5.34
C LEU A 64 -8.71 -0.23 4.57
N PHE A 65 -7.67 -0.77 5.21
CA PHE A 65 -6.42 -1.11 4.55
C PHE A 65 -6.63 -2.12 3.42
N GLN A 66 -7.40 -3.19 3.66
CA GLN A 66 -7.76 -4.17 2.63
C GLN A 66 -8.54 -3.55 1.47
N ARG A 67 -9.46 -2.62 1.75
CA ARG A 67 -10.19 -1.88 0.71
C ARG A 67 -9.25 -0.99 -0.11
N TRP A 68 -8.35 -0.28 0.56
CA TRP A 68 -7.33 0.54 -0.08
C TRP A 68 -6.45 -0.26 -1.05
N MET A 69 -6.07 -1.49 -0.68
CA MET A 69 -5.32 -2.37 -1.59
C MET A 69 -6.05 -2.61 -2.91
N MET A 70 -7.35 -2.91 -2.86
CA MET A 70 -8.17 -3.18 -4.04
C MET A 70 -8.31 -1.94 -4.93
N ILE A 71 -8.45 -0.77 -4.31
CA ILE A 71 -8.64 0.50 -5.02
C ILE A 71 -7.40 0.88 -5.81
N GLN A 72 -6.24 0.80 -5.16
CA GLN A 72 -4.95 1.04 -5.81
C GLN A 72 -4.67 0.02 -6.91
N ASP A 73 -4.97 -1.26 -6.66
CA ASP A 73 -4.73 -2.33 -7.63
C ASP A 73 -5.60 -2.22 -8.88
N PHE A 74 -6.86 -1.84 -8.72
CA PHE A 74 -7.78 -1.68 -9.84
C PHE A 74 -7.77 -0.29 -10.46
N GLY A 75 -7.04 0.67 -9.88
CA GLY A 75 -6.97 2.05 -10.34
C GLY A 75 -8.34 2.74 -10.31
N VAL A 76 -9.16 2.43 -9.30
CA VAL A 76 -10.49 3.03 -9.14
C VAL A 76 -10.45 4.23 -8.16
N PRO A 77 -11.45 5.12 -8.20
CA PRO A 77 -11.52 6.26 -7.29
C PRO A 77 -11.63 5.87 -5.81
N ALA A 78 -11.18 6.74 -4.91
CA ALA A 78 -11.14 6.50 -3.46
C ALA A 78 -12.52 6.33 -2.81
N GLU A 79 -13.58 6.82 -3.45
CA GLU A 79 -14.98 6.69 -3.04
C GLU A 79 -15.40 5.22 -2.91
N TYR A 80 -14.72 4.31 -3.62
CA TYR A 80 -14.91 2.88 -3.50
C TYR A 80 -14.45 2.32 -2.14
N ALA A 81 -13.63 3.05 -1.37
CA ALA A 81 -13.20 2.60 -0.03
C ALA A 81 -14.29 2.82 1.02
N THR A 82 -15.02 3.92 0.85
CA THR A 82 -15.99 4.41 1.83
C THR A 82 -17.43 4.04 1.50
N ASN A 83 -17.67 3.44 0.33
CA ASN A 83 -19.01 3.02 -0.12
C ASN A 83 -19.04 1.50 -0.30
N ASP A 84 -19.76 0.81 0.57
CA ASP A 84 -19.85 -0.66 0.57
C ASP A 84 -20.40 -1.21 -0.74
N LYS A 85 -21.40 -0.56 -1.34
CA LYS A 85 -21.98 -1.00 -2.62
C LYS A 85 -20.99 -0.86 -3.77
N ALA A 86 -20.23 0.23 -3.80
CA ALA A 86 -19.19 0.44 -4.80
C ALA A 86 -18.07 -0.59 -4.63
N TYR A 87 -17.68 -0.88 -3.39
CA TYR A 87 -16.69 -1.92 -3.09
C TYR A 87 -17.17 -3.31 -3.51
N GLU A 88 -18.42 -3.68 -3.22
CA GLU A 88 -19.04 -4.93 -3.67
C GLU A 88 -19.03 -5.05 -5.20
N PHE A 89 -19.27 -3.96 -5.92
CA PHE A 89 -19.22 -3.95 -7.39
C PHE A 89 -17.83 -4.36 -7.93
N LEU A 90 -16.73 -4.03 -7.24
CA LEU A 90 -15.40 -4.49 -7.63
C LEU A 90 -15.28 -6.02 -7.61
N HIS A 91 -15.97 -6.67 -6.67
CA HIS A 91 -16.01 -8.13 -6.60
C HIS A 91 -16.92 -8.75 -7.67
N VAL A 92 -17.96 -8.04 -8.11
CA VAL A 92 -18.86 -8.48 -9.20
C VAL A 92 -18.16 -8.49 -10.56
N LEU A 93 -17.21 -7.58 -10.79
CA LEU A 93 -16.43 -7.53 -12.03
C LEU A 93 -15.52 -8.76 -12.26
N LYS A 94 -15.46 -9.71 -11.30
CA LYS A 94 -14.61 -10.91 -11.32
C LYS A 94 -13.13 -10.63 -11.63
N ARG A 95 -12.67 -9.39 -11.43
CA ARG A 95 -11.25 -9.07 -11.49
C ARG A 95 -10.63 -9.57 -10.19
N GLU A 96 -9.85 -10.63 -10.30
CA GLU A 96 -8.98 -11.04 -9.20
C GLU A 96 -7.94 -9.94 -8.96
N PRO A 97 -7.60 -9.63 -7.70
CA PRO A 97 -6.49 -8.74 -7.43
C PRO A 97 -5.20 -9.31 -8.01
N SER A 98 -4.26 -8.43 -8.35
CA SER A 98 -2.95 -8.83 -8.85
C SER A 98 -2.23 -9.74 -7.85
N PRO A 99 -1.34 -10.66 -8.30
CA PRO A 99 -0.68 -11.61 -7.41
C PRO A 99 0.01 -10.98 -6.18
N PRO A 100 0.70 -9.83 -6.29
CA PRO A 100 1.28 -9.15 -5.13
C PRO A 100 0.23 -8.74 -4.09
N ILE A 101 -0.90 -8.18 -4.55
CA ILE A 101 -1.99 -7.74 -3.67
C ILE A 101 -2.72 -8.94 -3.09
N LYS A 102 -2.99 -9.98 -3.87
CA LYS A 102 -3.59 -11.23 -3.38
C LYS A 102 -2.78 -11.84 -2.24
N LYS A 103 -1.45 -11.91 -2.38
CA LYS A 103 -0.53 -12.40 -1.34
C LYS A 103 -0.58 -11.52 -0.08
N LEU A 104 -0.48 -10.20 -0.24
CA LEU A 104 -0.52 -9.26 0.88
C LEU A 104 -1.85 -9.32 1.64
N ARG A 105 -2.97 -9.42 0.92
CA ARG A 105 -4.30 -9.56 1.53
C ARG A 105 -4.40 -10.81 2.41
N ALA A 106 -3.87 -11.93 1.92
CA ALA A 106 -3.82 -13.17 2.70
C ALA A 106 -2.95 -13.05 3.95
N GLN A 107 -1.79 -12.39 3.85
CA GLN A 107 -0.92 -12.10 5.00
C GLN A 107 -1.64 -11.28 6.08
N VAL A 108 -2.31 -10.20 5.69
CA VAL A 108 -3.05 -9.33 6.65
C VAL A 108 -4.26 -10.05 7.23
N ALA A 109 -4.96 -10.90 6.47
CA ALA A 109 -6.06 -11.71 6.99
C ALA A 109 -5.59 -12.75 8.02
N ALA A 110 -4.38 -13.30 7.85
CA ALA A 110 -3.79 -14.26 8.79
C ALA A 110 -3.37 -13.63 10.11
N GLN A 111 -3.03 -12.33 10.14
CA GLN A 111 -2.64 -11.60 11.37
C GLN A 111 -3.81 -11.33 12.33
N LYS A 112 -5.06 -11.54 11.91
CA LYS A 112 -6.28 -11.40 12.74
C LYS A 112 -6.73 -12.71 13.40
N ARG A 113 -6.08 -13.84 13.11
CA ARG A 113 -6.35 -15.16 13.74
C ARG A 113 -5.33 -15.43 14.83
#